data_AF-A0A7K7VKM4-F1
#
_entry.id   AF-A0A7K7VKM4-F1
#
_cell.length_a   1.000
_cell.length_b   1.000
_cell.length_c   1.000
_cell.angle_alpha   90.00
_cell.angle_beta   90.00
_cell.angle_gamma   90.00
#
_symmetry.space_group_name_H-M   'P 1'
#
loop_
_entity.id
_entity.type
_entity.pdbx_description
1 polymer ?
#
loop_
_entity_poly.entity_id
_entity_poly.type
_entity_poly.pdbx_seq_one_letter_code
_entity_poly.pdbx_strand_id
1 'polypeptide(L)'
;ECIICDYFVLVGEPTAIRCPIITFPALHSDYNLTWYENGSITPVTTERHARIHQRGGLLWFIPARLEDSGHYECDVRRFNHSSRKSIHLTVFKNDNGLCFNGRMKFEQKVMTTNTGKIICPDLEDFRDEDNSEPEVHWNKECKPGFLEDKRLLLAKGENAILILNVTVQDRGNYTCRMVYTHMGKQYNVSRTVSLEVKESPRQIRPEFIYPKNNTIEVDLGTHVVMECNISSGINGLIPFWTVNDEDVDSFDSTYKEQFYEEGMPHGLAVSGTKFNISKVKVKDYAYKFFCHVMYGSQQITVYIKLERPAPSIQGYLIGGGISLVFLAFFTLFVYKIFKVDIVLWYRNSCYPFLGKEVSDGKIYDAYVLYPKNRMSCLYSSDIFALKILPEVLERQCGYNLFIFGRDDLPGEAVISVADEKIRQSRRVIVVLVPEPSFYSILEDASEKQLAVYNALTHDGIKVILIELEKIQDYASMPESIKYIKQKHGAIRWKGDFSENSCSASTRFWKKVLYHMPSRKNASPSGLHLLP
;
A
#
# COMPACT_ATOMS: atom_id res chain seq x y z
N GLU A 1 -16.28 55.59 -18.71
CA GLU A 1 -16.81 56.94 -18.99
C GLU A 1 -16.74 57.19 -20.49
N CYS A 2 -17.85 57.59 -21.10
CA CYS A 2 -17.88 57.85 -22.54
C CYS A 2 -17.41 59.29 -22.80
N ILE A 3 -16.46 59.51 -23.73
CA ILE A 3 -15.94 60.85 -24.03
C ILE A 3 -16.95 61.64 -24.88
N ILE A 4 -17.59 60.96 -25.85
CA ILE A 4 -18.74 61.42 -26.66
C ILE A 4 -19.75 60.27 -26.70
N CYS A 5 -20.96 60.48 -26.18
CA CYS A 5 -22.00 59.45 -26.22
C CYS A 5 -22.73 59.50 -27.56
N ASP A 6 -22.71 58.40 -28.31
CA ASP A 6 -23.46 58.27 -29.55
C ASP A 6 -24.89 57.78 -29.29
N TYR A 7 -25.86 58.50 -29.85
CA TYR A 7 -27.27 58.14 -29.86
C TYR A 7 -27.74 57.91 -31.31
N PHE A 8 -28.61 56.93 -31.48
CA PHE A 8 -29.06 56.49 -32.80
C PHE A 8 -30.59 56.46 -32.85
N VAL A 9 -31.16 56.94 -33.95
CA VAL A 9 -32.61 56.90 -34.22
C VAL A 9 -32.88 56.73 -35.71
N LEU A 10 -34.00 56.13 -36.06
CA LEU A 10 -34.46 56.08 -37.44
C LEU A 10 -35.20 57.36 -37.83
N VAL A 11 -35.02 57.79 -39.08
CA VAL A 11 -35.76 58.92 -39.64
C VAL A 11 -37.27 58.69 -39.55
N GLY A 12 -37.99 59.69 -39.04
CA GLY A 12 -39.45 59.62 -38.86
C GLY A 12 -39.90 59.00 -37.53
N GLU A 13 -39.00 58.43 -36.74
CA GLU A 13 -39.29 57.91 -35.40
C GLU A 13 -38.99 58.97 -34.32
N PRO A 14 -39.66 58.91 -33.16
CA PRO A 14 -39.34 59.78 -32.04
C PRO A 14 -38.16 59.23 -31.25
N THR A 15 -37.34 60.11 -30.70
CA THR A 15 -36.26 59.76 -29.76
C THR A 15 -36.22 60.70 -28.57
N ALA A 16 -35.80 60.17 -27.43
CA ALA A 16 -35.56 60.89 -26.20
C ALA A 16 -34.13 60.64 -25.76
N ILE A 17 -33.37 61.71 -25.53
CA ILE A 17 -31.96 61.61 -25.17
C ILE A 17 -31.76 62.04 -23.73
N ARG A 18 -31.08 61.17 -22.97
CA ARG A 18 -30.70 61.39 -21.58
C ARG A 18 -29.33 62.05 -21.49
N CYS A 19 -29.14 62.95 -20.52
CA CYS A 19 -27.84 63.56 -20.31
C CYS A 19 -26.90 62.56 -19.60
N PRO A 20 -25.73 62.24 -20.17
CA PRO A 20 -24.81 61.25 -19.59
C PRO A 20 -24.24 61.62 -18.21
N ILE A 21 -24.32 62.90 -17.83
CA ILE A 21 -23.84 63.41 -16.54
C ILE A 21 -24.76 62.92 -15.39
N ILE A 22 -26.03 62.63 -15.69
CA ILE A 22 -27.01 62.25 -14.68
C ILE A 22 -27.05 60.73 -14.56
N THR A 23 -26.35 60.21 -13.56
CA THR A 23 -26.52 58.83 -13.08
C THR A 23 -27.69 58.78 -12.09
N PHE A 24 -28.66 57.89 -12.32
CA PHE A 24 -29.82 57.72 -11.44
C PHE A 24 -29.43 57.20 -10.05
N PRO A 25 -30.12 57.59 -8.95
CA PRO A 25 -31.16 58.62 -8.83
C PRO A 25 -30.64 59.83 -8.03
N ALA A 26 -30.19 60.89 -8.71
CA ALA A 26 -30.09 62.20 -8.07
C ALA A 26 -31.46 62.88 -8.10
N LEU A 27 -31.99 63.27 -6.94
CA LEU A 27 -33.26 64.00 -6.82
C LEU A 27 -33.24 65.22 -7.75
N HIS A 28 -34.30 65.41 -8.56
CA HIS A 28 -34.42 66.49 -9.54
C HIS A 28 -34.25 67.91 -8.94
N SER A 29 -34.29 68.06 -7.62
CA SER A 29 -34.17 69.33 -6.89
C SER A 29 -32.75 69.87 -6.76
N ASP A 30 -31.71 69.07 -7.04
CA ASP A 30 -30.33 69.41 -6.66
C ASP A 30 -29.49 69.95 -7.83
N TYR A 31 -30.06 69.99 -9.04
CA TYR A 31 -29.37 70.45 -10.25
C TYR A 31 -30.30 71.04 -11.30
N ASN A 32 -29.81 72.02 -12.06
CA ASN A 32 -30.47 72.55 -13.25
C ASN A 32 -29.85 71.93 -14.50
N LEU A 33 -30.65 71.25 -15.31
CA LEU A 33 -30.25 70.68 -16.59
C LEU A 33 -30.79 71.54 -17.74
N THR A 34 -29.95 71.83 -18.74
CA THR A 34 -30.35 72.54 -19.95
C THR A 34 -29.66 71.95 -21.18
N TRP A 35 -30.41 71.82 -22.27
CA TRP A 35 -29.91 71.30 -23.54
C TRP A 35 -29.62 72.42 -24.54
N TYR A 36 -28.54 72.27 -25.30
CA TYR A 36 -28.10 73.18 -26.34
C TYR A 36 -27.79 72.40 -27.62
N GLU A 37 -28.09 72.99 -28.77
CA GLU A 37 -27.54 72.54 -30.05
C GLU A 37 -26.07 72.97 -30.14
N ASN A 38 -25.21 72.16 -30.77
CA ASN A 38 -23.77 72.43 -30.79
C ASN A 38 -23.45 73.81 -31.40
N GLY A 39 -22.68 74.61 -30.65
CA GLY A 39 -22.33 75.98 -31.02
C GLY A 39 -23.41 77.03 -30.78
N SER A 40 -24.60 76.62 -30.33
CA SER A 40 -25.69 77.54 -29.98
C SER A 40 -25.59 78.02 -28.53
N ILE A 41 -25.77 79.33 -28.33
CA ILE A 41 -25.83 79.95 -26.98
C ILE A 41 -27.27 79.89 -26.44
N THR A 42 -28.27 79.79 -27.32
CA THR A 42 -29.67 79.71 -26.92
C THR A 42 -30.05 78.27 -26.58
N PRO A 43 -30.70 78.04 -25.43
CA PRO A 43 -31.13 76.70 -25.06
C PRO A 43 -32.25 76.22 -25.98
N VAL A 44 -32.34 74.90 -26.13
CA VAL A 44 -33.47 74.26 -26.81
C VAL A 44 -34.77 74.60 -26.07
N THR A 45 -35.82 74.91 -26.82
CA THR A 45 -37.11 75.31 -26.26
C THR A 45 -37.73 74.25 -25.35
N THR A 46 -38.48 74.69 -24.33
CA THR A 46 -39.31 73.83 -23.46
C THR A 46 -40.74 73.66 -23.99
N GLU A 47 -41.07 74.29 -25.12
CA GLU A 47 -42.41 74.25 -25.70
C GLU A 47 -42.72 72.86 -26.25
N ARG A 48 -43.71 72.18 -25.67
CA ARG A 48 -44.12 70.82 -26.07
C ARG A 48 -44.59 70.71 -27.53
N HIS A 49 -45.06 71.81 -28.12
CA HIS A 49 -45.51 71.87 -29.51
C HIS A 49 -44.34 71.87 -30.51
N ALA A 50 -43.14 72.25 -30.06
CA ALA A 50 -41.96 72.23 -30.91
C ALA A 50 -41.50 70.79 -31.17
N ARG A 51 -41.07 70.52 -32.40
CA ARG A 51 -40.60 69.18 -32.82
C ARG A 51 -39.37 68.73 -32.02
N ILE A 52 -38.45 69.65 -31.78
CA ILE A 52 -37.27 69.48 -30.92
C ILE A 52 -37.52 70.32 -29.67
N HIS A 53 -37.58 69.68 -28.51
CA HIS A 53 -37.83 70.36 -27.24
C HIS A 53 -37.22 69.60 -26.07
N GLN A 54 -37.01 70.29 -24.95
CA GLN A 54 -36.59 69.65 -23.70
C GLN A 54 -37.78 69.46 -22.76
N ARG A 55 -37.94 68.24 -22.21
CA ARG A 55 -39.04 67.86 -21.30
C ARG A 55 -38.59 66.77 -20.34
N GLY A 56 -38.80 66.97 -19.04
CA GLY A 56 -38.46 65.98 -18.01
C GLY A 56 -36.95 65.68 -17.94
N GLY A 57 -36.12 66.65 -18.30
CA GLY A 57 -34.66 66.49 -18.41
C GLY A 57 -34.18 65.72 -19.64
N LEU A 58 -35.08 65.32 -20.54
CA LEU A 58 -34.74 64.67 -21.80
C LEU A 58 -34.78 65.67 -22.95
N LEU A 59 -33.91 65.47 -23.94
CA LEU A 59 -34.01 66.14 -25.24
C LEU A 59 -34.83 65.27 -26.19
N TRP A 60 -35.97 65.80 -26.63
CA TRP A 60 -36.94 65.10 -27.46
C TRP A 60 -36.87 65.52 -28.92
N PHE A 61 -36.99 64.54 -29.81
CA PHE A 61 -37.21 64.75 -31.24
C PHE A 61 -38.46 63.97 -31.64
N ILE A 62 -39.54 64.65 -32.01
CA ILE A 62 -40.83 64.02 -32.32
C ILE A 62 -41.41 64.57 -33.64
N PRO A 63 -41.06 64.00 -34.80
CA PRO A 63 -40.08 62.94 -35.05
C PRO A 63 -38.68 63.48 -35.41
N ALA A 64 -37.70 62.57 -35.43
CA ALA A 64 -36.36 62.82 -35.95
C ALA A 64 -36.32 62.94 -37.47
N ARG A 65 -35.42 63.79 -37.98
CA ARG A 65 -35.15 64.05 -39.41
C ARG A 65 -33.66 63.84 -39.69
N LEU A 66 -33.31 63.54 -40.94
CA LEU A 66 -31.91 63.33 -41.33
C LEU A 66 -31.01 64.53 -41.00
N GLU A 67 -31.57 65.75 -41.14
CA GLU A 67 -30.92 67.03 -40.82
C GLU A 67 -30.60 67.22 -39.33
N ASP A 68 -31.24 66.47 -38.44
CA ASP A 68 -31.01 66.58 -36.99
C ASP A 68 -29.71 65.88 -36.54
N SER A 69 -29.01 65.19 -37.46
CA SER A 69 -27.76 64.51 -37.13
C SER A 69 -26.67 65.52 -36.80
N GLY A 70 -26.08 65.42 -35.63
CA GLY A 70 -25.14 66.42 -35.15
C GLY A 70 -24.81 66.28 -33.68
N HIS A 71 -24.12 67.29 -33.17
CA HIS A 71 -23.72 67.34 -31.77
C HIS A 71 -24.75 68.15 -30.97
N TYR A 72 -25.04 67.70 -29.76
CA TYR A 72 -25.86 68.42 -28.79
C TYR A 72 -25.13 68.42 -27.46
N GLU A 73 -25.32 69.45 -26.66
CA GLU A 73 -24.70 69.57 -25.34
C GLU A 73 -25.76 69.58 -24.24
N CYS A 74 -25.55 68.78 -23.21
CA CYS A 74 -26.25 68.98 -21.94
C CYS A 74 -25.34 69.72 -20.95
N ASP A 75 -25.87 70.79 -20.35
CA ASP A 75 -25.26 71.54 -19.23
C ASP A 75 -26.01 71.20 -17.95
N VAL A 76 -25.31 70.57 -17.00
CA VAL A 76 -25.80 70.29 -15.65
C VAL A 76 -25.12 71.24 -14.68
N ARG A 77 -25.91 72.07 -14.01
CA ARG A 77 -25.44 73.03 -13.00
C ARG A 77 -25.82 72.56 -11.60
N ARG A 78 -24.82 72.34 -10.76
CA ARG A 78 -24.94 72.00 -9.33
C ARG A 78 -24.20 73.04 -8.51
N PHE A 79 -24.93 73.82 -7.70
CA PHE A 79 -24.36 74.95 -6.95
C PHE A 79 -23.53 75.87 -7.87
N ASN A 80 -22.21 75.93 -7.68
CA ASN A 80 -21.26 76.73 -8.48
C ASN A 80 -20.48 75.93 -9.55
N HIS A 81 -20.73 74.63 -9.69
CA HIS A 81 -20.10 73.80 -10.71
C HIS A 81 -21.07 73.56 -11.87
N SER A 82 -20.65 73.95 -13.08
CA SER A 82 -21.28 73.57 -14.35
C SER A 82 -20.47 72.43 -14.96
N SER A 83 -21.17 71.39 -15.39
CA SER A 83 -20.61 70.27 -16.12
C SER A 83 -21.33 70.19 -17.45
N ARG A 84 -20.58 70.25 -18.55
CA ARG A 84 -21.13 70.09 -19.89
C ARG A 84 -20.67 68.77 -20.49
N LYS A 85 -21.56 68.13 -21.24
CA LYS A 85 -21.23 66.93 -22.00
C LYS A 85 -21.82 67.02 -23.38
N SER A 86 -20.96 66.85 -24.37
CA SER A 86 -21.40 66.69 -25.76
C SER A 86 -21.84 65.25 -25.99
N ILE A 87 -22.95 65.14 -26.70
CA ILE A 87 -23.49 63.91 -27.27
C ILE A 87 -23.54 64.06 -28.78
N HIS A 88 -23.55 62.94 -29.49
CA HIS A 88 -23.64 62.91 -30.94
C HIS A 88 -24.88 62.09 -31.34
N LEU A 89 -25.82 62.73 -32.01
CA LEU A 89 -27.02 62.09 -32.55
C LEU A 89 -26.79 61.75 -34.03
N THR A 90 -27.00 60.49 -34.40
CA THR A 90 -27.03 60.09 -35.81
C THR A 90 -28.42 59.57 -36.17
N VAL A 91 -29.03 60.19 -37.19
CA VAL A 91 -30.34 59.77 -37.71
C VAL A 91 -30.14 58.91 -38.94
N PHE A 92 -30.51 57.63 -38.84
CA PHE A 92 -30.34 56.65 -39.90
C PHE A 92 -31.59 56.48 -40.76
N LYS A 93 -31.38 56.08 -42.01
CA LYS A 93 -32.41 55.48 -42.85
C LYS A 93 -32.26 53.95 -42.77
N ASN A 94 -33.36 53.21 -42.88
CA ASN A 94 -33.29 51.77 -43.05
C ASN A 94 -32.44 51.40 -44.26
N ASP A 95 -31.70 50.28 -44.14
CA ASP A 95 -30.94 49.74 -45.25
C ASP A 95 -31.90 49.23 -46.34
N ASN A 96 -31.45 49.22 -47.60
CA ASN A 96 -32.30 48.88 -48.73
C ASN A 96 -32.91 47.48 -48.59
N GLY A 97 -34.25 47.41 -48.57
CA GLY A 97 -35.00 46.15 -48.45
C GLY A 97 -35.09 45.61 -47.02
N LEU A 98 -34.57 46.33 -46.02
CA LEU A 98 -34.64 45.95 -44.61
C LEU A 98 -35.52 46.93 -43.81
N CYS A 99 -36.00 46.44 -42.68
CA CYS A 99 -36.80 47.18 -41.69
C CYS A 99 -35.94 47.80 -40.57
N PHE A 100 -34.61 47.72 -40.70
CA PHE A 100 -33.64 48.23 -39.74
C PHE A 100 -32.40 48.77 -40.48
N ASN A 101 -31.51 49.45 -39.75
CA ASN A 101 -30.19 49.83 -40.23
C ASN A 101 -29.11 48.96 -39.57
N GLY A 102 -28.18 48.42 -40.34
CA GLY A 102 -27.11 47.53 -39.85
C GLY A 102 -26.16 48.16 -38.83
N ARG A 103 -26.04 49.50 -38.80
CA ARG A 103 -25.28 50.23 -37.78
C ARG A 103 -26.07 50.53 -36.51
N MET A 104 -27.40 50.46 -36.57
CA MET A 104 -28.30 50.69 -35.44
C MET A 104 -28.85 49.35 -34.94
N LYS A 105 -27.98 48.55 -34.30
CA LYS A 105 -28.35 47.27 -33.71
C LYS A 105 -27.81 47.14 -32.29
N PHE A 106 -28.61 46.55 -31.42
CA PHE A 106 -28.23 46.23 -30.04
C PHE A 106 -27.78 44.78 -29.97
N GLU A 107 -26.56 44.52 -29.51
CA GLU A 107 -26.08 43.15 -29.35
C GLU A 107 -26.63 42.53 -28.07
N GLN A 108 -27.23 41.34 -28.18
CA GLN A 108 -27.60 40.53 -27.02
C GLN A 108 -27.11 39.10 -27.21
N LYS A 109 -26.71 38.46 -26.11
CA LYS A 109 -26.13 37.12 -26.13
C LYS A 109 -26.97 36.18 -25.28
N VAL A 110 -27.30 35.03 -25.85
CA VAL A 110 -27.99 33.95 -25.15
C VAL A 110 -27.23 32.65 -25.34
N MET A 111 -27.28 31.77 -24.34
CA MET A 111 -26.66 30.45 -24.41
C MET A 111 -27.69 29.40 -24.87
N THR A 112 -27.26 28.31 -25.52
CA THR A 112 -28.12 27.16 -25.86
C THR A 112 -28.57 26.45 -24.58
N THR A 113 -29.61 26.97 -23.96
CA THR A 113 -30.16 26.58 -22.66
C THR A 113 -31.66 26.35 -22.79
N ASN A 114 -32.29 25.85 -21.73
CA ASN A 114 -33.73 25.59 -21.74
C ASN A 114 -34.57 26.87 -21.91
N THR A 115 -34.05 28.05 -21.55
CA THR A 115 -34.79 29.32 -21.69
C THR A 115 -33.84 30.49 -21.92
N GLY A 116 -34.01 31.20 -23.04
CA GLY A 116 -33.37 32.48 -23.33
C GLY A 116 -34.35 33.63 -23.22
N LYS A 117 -33.85 34.85 -23.02
CA LYS A 117 -34.65 36.07 -22.95
C LYS A 117 -34.05 37.14 -23.88
N ILE A 118 -34.89 37.74 -24.71
CA ILE A 118 -34.57 38.89 -25.56
C ILE A 118 -35.38 40.08 -25.07
N ILE A 119 -34.71 41.18 -24.75
CA ILE A 119 -35.34 42.39 -24.24
C ILE A 119 -35.35 43.46 -25.34
N CYS A 120 -36.47 44.17 -25.53
CA CYS A 120 -36.48 45.35 -26.39
C CYS A 120 -35.87 46.55 -25.64
N PRO A 121 -34.74 47.10 -26.10
CA PRO A 121 -34.03 48.17 -25.38
C PRO A 121 -34.69 49.55 -25.55
N ASP A 122 -34.38 50.49 -24.67
CA ASP A 122 -34.67 51.93 -24.79
C ASP A 122 -36.13 52.28 -25.12
N LEU A 123 -37.08 51.65 -24.42
CA LEU A 123 -38.52 51.92 -24.54
C LEU A 123 -39.11 52.65 -23.33
N GLU A 124 -38.36 52.80 -22.24
CA GLU A 124 -38.84 53.31 -20.96
C GLU A 124 -39.41 54.72 -21.06
N ASP A 125 -38.76 55.57 -21.87
CA ASP A 125 -39.11 56.99 -22.00
C ASP A 125 -40.42 57.23 -22.77
N PHE A 126 -40.92 56.24 -23.50
CA PHE A 126 -42.12 56.37 -24.35
C PHE A 126 -43.39 55.81 -23.70
N ARG A 127 -43.34 55.49 -22.41
CA ARG A 127 -44.54 55.16 -21.63
C ARG A 127 -45.28 56.45 -21.27
N ASP A 128 -46.60 56.44 -21.36
CA ASP A 128 -47.46 57.60 -21.03
C ASP A 128 -48.54 57.20 -20.02
N GLU A 129 -49.17 58.18 -19.35
CA GLU A 129 -50.22 57.95 -18.34
C GLU A 129 -51.41 57.17 -18.92
N ASP A 130 -51.72 57.37 -20.20
CA ASP A 130 -52.79 56.67 -20.93
C ASP A 130 -52.39 55.28 -21.44
N ASN A 131 -51.10 54.94 -21.43
CA ASN A 131 -50.57 53.69 -21.97
C ASN A 131 -49.29 53.26 -21.24
N SER A 132 -49.46 52.82 -19.99
CA SER A 132 -48.35 52.40 -19.11
C SER A 132 -47.64 51.12 -19.58
N GLU A 133 -48.33 50.29 -20.38
CA GLU A 133 -47.83 49.03 -20.94
C GLU A 133 -48.14 48.93 -22.45
N PRO A 134 -47.37 49.62 -23.32
CA PRO A 134 -47.59 49.57 -24.76
C PRO A 134 -47.39 48.17 -25.33
N GLU A 135 -48.27 47.76 -26.23
CA GLU A 135 -48.14 46.49 -26.94
C GLU A 135 -46.94 46.51 -27.90
N VAL A 136 -45.95 45.67 -27.62
CA VAL A 136 -44.73 45.54 -28.43
C VAL A 136 -44.88 44.41 -29.44
N HIS A 137 -44.81 44.76 -30.71
CA HIS A 137 -44.86 43.84 -31.84
C HIS A 137 -43.44 43.43 -32.25
N TRP A 138 -43.24 42.16 -32.59
CA TRP A 138 -41.92 41.62 -32.89
C TRP A 138 -41.85 40.93 -34.25
N ASN A 139 -40.75 41.21 -34.96
CA ASN A 139 -40.42 40.58 -36.25
C ASN A 139 -39.01 40.00 -36.20
N LYS A 140 -38.79 38.86 -36.86
CA LYS A 140 -37.46 38.28 -37.06
C LYS A 140 -37.04 38.46 -38.51
N GLU A 141 -35.86 39.00 -38.76
CA GLU A 141 -35.35 39.31 -40.11
C GLU A 141 -36.36 40.05 -40.99
N CYS A 142 -37.06 41.03 -40.40
CA CYS A 142 -38.08 41.83 -41.05
C CYS A 142 -39.31 41.07 -41.58
N LYS A 143 -39.50 39.84 -41.12
CA LYS A 143 -40.68 39.04 -41.42
C LYS A 143 -41.57 38.93 -40.17
N PRO A 144 -42.89 39.15 -40.31
CA PRO A 144 -43.85 38.87 -39.24
C PRO A 144 -44.04 37.36 -39.04
N GLY A 145 -44.84 36.96 -38.05
CA GLY A 145 -45.23 35.56 -37.84
C GLY A 145 -44.22 34.69 -37.08
N PHE A 146 -43.08 35.24 -36.65
CA PHE A 146 -42.11 34.48 -35.86
C PHE A 146 -42.71 33.94 -34.56
N LEU A 147 -43.62 34.68 -33.92
CA LEU A 147 -44.32 34.27 -32.70
C LEU A 147 -45.31 33.09 -32.87
N GLU A 148 -45.46 32.54 -34.08
CA GLU A 148 -46.22 31.30 -34.31
C GLU A 148 -45.48 30.06 -33.77
N ASP A 149 -44.15 30.15 -33.58
CA ASP A 149 -43.39 29.11 -32.89
C ASP A 149 -43.78 29.06 -31.40
N LYS A 150 -44.36 27.93 -30.99
CA LYS A 150 -44.83 27.67 -29.61
C LYS A 150 -43.71 27.74 -28.56
N ARG A 151 -42.44 27.69 -28.98
CA ARG A 151 -41.29 27.89 -28.09
C ARG A 151 -41.15 29.35 -27.63
N LEU A 152 -41.81 30.30 -28.30
CA LEU A 152 -41.67 31.72 -28.02
C LEU A 152 -42.83 32.23 -27.20
N LEU A 153 -42.52 32.88 -26.08
CA LEU A 153 -43.52 33.42 -25.18
C LEU A 153 -43.28 34.91 -24.98
N LEU A 154 -44.33 35.72 -25.12
CA LEU A 154 -44.28 37.13 -24.78
C LEU A 154 -44.24 37.29 -23.26
N ALA A 155 -43.18 37.91 -22.74
CA ALA A 155 -43.09 38.29 -21.34
C ALA A 155 -43.89 39.58 -21.12
N LYS A 156 -45.17 39.43 -20.75
CA LYS A 156 -46.07 40.55 -20.46
C LYS A 156 -45.47 41.45 -19.37
N GLY A 157 -45.51 42.76 -19.57
CA GLY A 157 -44.96 43.78 -18.66
C GLY A 157 -43.45 44.03 -18.78
N GLU A 158 -42.69 43.18 -19.48
CA GLU A 158 -41.22 43.25 -19.53
C GLU A 158 -40.64 43.62 -20.90
N ASN A 159 -41.47 43.98 -21.88
CA ASN A 159 -41.06 44.31 -23.26
C ASN A 159 -40.08 43.26 -23.86
N ALA A 160 -40.29 41.98 -23.53
CA ALA A 160 -39.34 40.91 -23.81
C ALA A 160 -40.01 39.66 -24.40
N ILE A 161 -39.22 38.86 -25.10
CA ILE A 161 -39.58 37.52 -25.56
C ILE A 161 -38.74 36.48 -24.82
N LEU A 162 -39.38 35.42 -24.35
CA LEU A 162 -38.74 34.21 -23.86
C LEU A 162 -38.68 33.18 -24.98
N ILE A 163 -37.53 32.52 -25.13
CA ILE A 163 -37.30 31.45 -26.10
C ILE A 163 -37.03 30.16 -25.32
N LEU A 164 -37.96 29.21 -25.38
CA LEU A 164 -37.78 27.88 -24.81
C LEU A 164 -36.89 27.02 -25.72
N ASN A 165 -35.99 26.24 -25.11
CA ASN A 165 -35.03 25.38 -25.80
C ASN A 165 -34.29 26.14 -26.91
N VAL A 166 -33.42 27.07 -26.50
CA VAL A 166 -32.66 27.93 -27.40
C VAL A 166 -31.70 27.10 -28.24
N THR A 167 -31.74 27.29 -29.56
CA THR A 167 -30.88 26.62 -30.53
C THR A 167 -30.07 27.63 -31.32
N VAL A 168 -29.01 27.18 -31.99
CA VAL A 168 -28.17 28.03 -32.84
C VAL A 168 -28.96 28.66 -34.00
N GLN A 169 -30.09 28.07 -34.41
CA GLN A 169 -31.00 28.60 -35.43
C GLN A 169 -31.82 29.82 -34.95
N ASP A 170 -31.90 30.03 -33.63
CA ASP A 170 -32.55 31.19 -33.05
C ASP A 170 -31.69 32.46 -33.22
N ARG A 171 -30.44 32.35 -33.68
CA ARG A 171 -29.61 33.49 -34.08
C ARG A 171 -30.31 34.34 -35.16
N GLY A 172 -30.18 35.66 -35.06
CA GLY A 172 -30.72 36.59 -36.06
C GLY A 172 -31.00 37.99 -35.52
N ASN A 173 -31.60 38.81 -36.36
CA ASN A 173 -32.01 40.18 -36.04
C ASN A 173 -33.50 40.22 -35.66
N TYR A 174 -33.77 40.63 -34.44
CA TYR A 174 -35.11 40.76 -33.86
C TYR A 174 -35.47 42.23 -33.77
N THR A 175 -36.51 42.64 -34.48
CA THR A 175 -36.98 44.03 -34.46
C THR A 175 -38.28 44.10 -33.68
N CYS A 176 -38.26 44.83 -32.56
CA CYS A 176 -39.44 45.20 -31.81
C CYS A 176 -39.97 46.56 -32.26
N ARG A 177 -41.28 46.73 -32.26
CA ARG A 177 -41.97 47.97 -32.64
C ARG A 177 -43.12 48.23 -31.68
N MET A 178 -43.23 49.47 -31.23
CA MET A 178 -44.36 49.97 -30.46
C MET A 178 -44.89 51.27 -31.05
N VAL A 179 -46.09 51.66 -30.62
CA VAL A 179 -46.73 52.92 -31.00
C VAL A 179 -46.69 53.89 -29.84
N TYR A 180 -46.09 55.06 -30.08
CA TYR A 180 -46.05 56.18 -29.14
C TYR A 180 -47.03 57.26 -29.62
N THR A 181 -47.95 57.68 -28.76
CA THR A 181 -48.90 58.74 -29.07
C THR A 181 -48.42 60.04 -28.43
N HIS A 182 -48.20 61.08 -29.23
CA HIS A 182 -47.84 62.40 -28.76
C HIS A 182 -48.81 63.44 -29.33
N MET A 183 -49.52 64.14 -28.45
CA MET A 183 -50.49 65.19 -28.82
C MET A 183 -51.53 64.70 -29.84
N GLY A 184 -52.06 63.49 -29.64
CA GLY A 184 -53.06 62.87 -30.52
C GLY A 184 -52.51 62.29 -31.83
N LYS A 185 -51.21 62.42 -32.12
CA LYS A 185 -50.56 61.81 -33.28
C LYS A 185 -49.76 60.58 -32.88
N GLN A 186 -49.92 59.50 -33.65
CA GLN A 186 -49.22 58.24 -33.44
C GLN A 186 -47.90 58.17 -34.22
N TYR A 187 -46.87 57.68 -33.56
CA TYR A 187 -45.54 57.48 -34.10
C TYR A 187 -45.05 56.07 -33.80
N ASN A 188 -44.26 55.50 -34.71
CA ASN A 188 -43.63 54.20 -34.48
C ASN A 188 -42.29 54.38 -33.82
N VAL A 189 -41.99 53.54 -32.85
CA VAL A 189 -40.66 53.41 -32.25
C VAL A 189 -40.21 51.98 -32.47
N SER A 190 -39.07 51.78 -33.14
CA SER A 190 -38.52 50.47 -33.40
C SER A 190 -37.08 50.31 -32.94
N ARG A 191 -36.74 49.11 -32.48
CA ARG A 191 -35.39 48.74 -32.02
C ARG A 191 -35.03 47.38 -32.55
N THR A 192 -33.80 47.23 -33.02
CA THR A 192 -33.33 45.96 -33.57
C THR A 192 -32.23 45.37 -32.70
N VAL A 193 -32.47 44.16 -32.22
CA VAL A 193 -31.53 43.36 -31.44
C VAL A 193 -30.86 42.36 -32.38
N SER A 194 -29.53 42.36 -32.43
CA SER A 194 -28.74 41.31 -33.08
C SER A 194 -28.44 40.24 -32.03
N LEU A 195 -29.13 39.11 -32.12
CA LEU A 195 -28.99 38.01 -31.16
C LEU A 195 -27.84 37.09 -31.56
N GLU A 196 -26.84 36.98 -30.69
CA GLU A 196 -25.79 35.97 -30.75
C GLU A 196 -26.19 34.78 -29.88
N VAL A 197 -26.24 33.57 -30.45
CA VAL A 197 -26.46 32.33 -29.70
C VAL A 197 -25.13 31.61 -29.54
N LYS A 198 -24.70 31.39 -28.30
CA LYS A 198 -23.49 30.64 -27.97
C LYS A 198 -23.84 29.25 -27.46
N GLU A 199 -23.07 28.25 -27.88
CA GLU A 199 -23.22 26.91 -27.32
C GLU A 199 -22.91 26.92 -25.84
N SER A 200 -23.81 26.34 -25.04
CA SER A 200 -23.55 26.09 -23.63
C SER A 200 -22.41 25.07 -23.54
N PRO A 201 -21.34 25.36 -22.76
CA PRO A 201 -20.32 24.36 -22.52
C PRO A 201 -20.99 23.14 -21.91
N ARG A 202 -20.70 21.95 -22.47
CA ARG A 202 -21.15 20.70 -21.85
C ARG A 202 -20.63 20.71 -20.41
N GLN A 203 -21.54 20.78 -19.45
CA GLN A 203 -21.24 20.65 -18.03
C GLN A 203 -20.81 19.21 -17.78
N ILE A 204 -19.55 18.90 -18.09
CA ILE A 204 -18.92 17.63 -17.76
C ILE A 204 -18.62 17.69 -16.27
N ARG A 205 -19.31 16.86 -15.50
CA ARG A 205 -19.08 16.72 -14.07
C ARG A 205 -17.59 16.39 -13.85
N PRO A 206 -16.87 17.10 -12.98
CA PRO A 206 -15.46 16.83 -12.73
C PRO A 206 -15.28 15.42 -12.14
N GLU A 207 -14.25 14.72 -12.60
CA GLU A 207 -13.93 13.36 -12.16
C GLU A 207 -12.56 13.35 -11.45
N PHE A 208 -12.48 12.65 -10.32
CA PHE A 208 -11.20 12.43 -9.64
C PHE A 208 -10.40 11.37 -10.39
N ILE A 209 -9.26 11.79 -10.94
CA ILE A 209 -8.26 10.88 -11.50
C ILE A 209 -7.64 10.08 -10.35
N TYR A 210 -7.30 10.78 -9.26
CA TYR A 210 -6.73 10.26 -8.03
C TYR A 210 -6.99 11.28 -6.90
N PRO A 211 -7.22 10.88 -5.64
CA PRO A 211 -7.36 9.52 -5.11
C PRO A 211 -8.76 8.92 -5.37
N LYS A 212 -8.88 7.60 -5.23
CA LYS A 212 -10.16 6.87 -5.32
C LYS A 212 -10.50 6.17 -4.01
N ASN A 213 -10.55 6.94 -2.91
CA ASN A 213 -10.82 6.45 -1.56
C ASN A 213 -9.88 5.30 -1.14
N ASN A 214 -8.59 5.49 -1.36
CA ASN A 214 -7.57 4.48 -1.14
C ASN A 214 -6.76 4.71 0.14
N THR A 215 -6.05 3.67 0.55
CA THR A 215 -5.11 3.70 1.65
C THR A 215 -3.69 3.60 1.08
N ILE A 216 -2.72 4.28 1.70
CA ILE A 216 -1.30 4.20 1.35
C ILE A 216 -0.47 3.77 2.57
N GLU A 217 0.50 2.88 2.36
CA GLU A 217 1.40 2.41 3.41
C GLU A 217 2.60 3.35 3.55
N VAL A 218 2.87 3.81 4.78
CA VAL A 218 3.87 4.84 5.05
C VAL A 218 4.61 4.58 6.36
N ASP A 219 5.95 4.61 6.30
CA ASP A 219 6.82 4.48 7.46
C ASP A 219 6.85 5.74 8.34
N LEU A 220 7.00 5.54 9.64
CA LEU A 220 7.05 6.63 10.60
C LEU A 220 8.30 7.50 10.40
N GLY A 221 8.13 8.83 10.44
CA GLY A 221 9.20 9.79 10.25
C GLY A 221 9.59 10.05 8.79
N THR A 222 8.96 9.39 7.83
CA THR A 222 9.20 9.64 6.39
C THR A 222 8.49 10.89 5.91
N HIS A 223 8.99 11.44 4.80
CA HIS A 223 8.37 12.53 4.05
C HIS A 223 7.37 11.93 3.05
N VAL A 224 6.14 12.45 3.03
CA VAL A 224 5.07 11.97 2.14
C VAL A 224 4.41 13.13 1.42
N VAL A 225 4.17 12.94 0.12
CA VAL A 225 3.39 13.84 -0.72
C VAL A 225 2.21 13.07 -1.28
N MET A 226 1.00 13.51 -0.92
CA MET A 226 -0.25 13.00 -1.45
C MET A 226 -0.75 13.94 -2.55
N GLU A 227 -1.15 13.40 -3.70
CA GLU A 227 -1.69 14.20 -4.80
C GLU A 227 -3.21 14.03 -4.87
N CYS A 228 -3.90 15.07 -5.31
CA CYS A 228 -5.32 15.02 -5.65
C CYS A 228 -5.51 15.69 -7.00
N ASN A 229 -5.88 14.90 -8.01
CA ASN A 229 -5.93 15.30 -9.40
C ASN A 229 -7.36 15.12 -9.92
N ILE A 230 -7.89 16.18 -10.53
CA ILE A 230 -9.23 16.19 -11.11
C ILE A 230 -9.14 16.49 -12.62
N SER A 231 -9.95 15.80 -13.40
CA SER A 231 -10.19 16.15 -14.81
C SER A 231 -11.48 16.94 -14.92
N SER A 232 -11.43 18.07 -15.62
CA SER A 232 -12.61 18.88 -15.88
C SER A 232 -12.56 19.59 -17.24
N GLY A 233 -13.74 19.78 -17.84
CA GLY A 233 -13.92 20.68 -18.98
C GLY A 233 -14.12 22.15 -18.57
N ILE A 234 -14.06 22.44 -17.27
CA ILE A 234 -14.27 23.77 -16.69
C ILE A 234 -12.95 24.29 -16.15
N ASN A 235 -12.55 25.48 -16.61
CA ASN A 235 -11.35 26.15 -16.12
C ASN A 235 -11.58 26.72 -14.71
N GLY A 236 -10.55 26.71 -13.87
CA GLY A 236 -10.57 27.34 -12.54
C GLY A 236 -11.21 26.51 -11.42
N LEU A 237 -11.40 25.21 -11.59
CA LEU A 237 -11.73 24.31 -10.48
C LEU A 237 -10.48 24.02 -9.65
N ILE A 238 -10.53 24.40 -8.37
CA ILE A 238 -9.41 24.26 -7.43
C ILE A 238 -9.78 23.18 -6.41
N PRO A 239 -9.19 21.97 -6.49
CA PRO A 239 -9.31 21.00 -5.43
C PRO A 239 -8.53 21.46 -4.19
N PHE A 240 -9.03 21.16 -3.00
CA PHE A 240 -8.42 21.54 -1.73
C PHE A 240 -8.48 20.42 -0.69
N TRP A 241 -7.51 20.40 0.21
CA TRP A 241 -7.40 19.40 1.27
C TRP A 241 -7.99 19.88 2.60
N THR A 242 -8.54 18.94 3.37
CA THR A 242 -8.91 19.13 4.77
C THR A 242 -8.54 17.89 5.58
N VAL A 243 -8.30 18.08 6.86
CA VAL A 243 -8.02 17.01 7.81
C VAL A 243 -8.92 17.21 9.01
N ASN A 244 -9.74 16.20 9.33
CA ASN A 244 -10.68 16.27 10.45
C ASN A 244 -11.63 17.49 10.38
N ASP A 245 -12.16 17.77 9.19
CA ASP A 245 -13.05 18.90 8.89
C ASP A 245 -12.43 20.31 9.10
N GLU A 246 -11.11 20.38 9.25
CA GLU A 246 -10.35 21.63 9.35
C GLU A 246 -9.42 21.81 8.14
N ASP A 247 -9.12 23.08 7.81
CA ASP A 247 -8.15 23.44 6.78
C ASP A 247 -6.73 23.01 7.18
N VAL A 248 -5.90 22.69 6.18
CA VAL A 248 -4.55 22.11 6.34
C VAL A 248 -3.67 22.93 7.28
N ASP A 249 -3.55 24.24 7.03
CA ASP A 249 -2.68 25.14 7.80
C ASP A 249 -3.18 25.36 9.23
N SER A 250 -4.50 25.27 9.44
CA SER A 250 -5.14 25.42 10.76
C SER A 250 -4.92 24.16 11.62
N PHE A 251 -5.00 22.98 11.00
CA PHE A 251 -4.88 21.70 11.71
C PHE A 251 -3.43 21.40 12.14
N ASP A 252 -2.46 21.59 11.24
CA ASP A 252 -1.03 21.47 11.59
C ASP A 252 -0.18 22.34 10.65
N SER A 253 0.46 23.38 11.21
CA SER A 253 1.34 24.30 10.47
C SER A 253 2.52 23.63 9.73
N THR A 254 2.88 22.39 10.10
CA THR A 254 3.93 21.60 9.43
C THR A 254 3.45 20.93 8.15
N TYR A 255 2.14 20.86 7.93
CA TYR A 255 1.57 20.43 6.67
C TYR A 255 1.60 21.58 5.67
N LYS A 256 1.78 21.23 4.40
CA LYS A 256 1.81 22.20 3.30
C LYS A 256 0.93 21.71 2.18
N GLU A 257 0.05 22.60 1.72
CA GLU A 257 -0.75 22.40 0.53
C GLU A 257 -0.16 23.23 -0.63
N GLN A 258 -0.14 22.64 -1.82
CA GLN A 258 0.32 23.31 -3.03
C GLN A 258 -0.58 22.97 -4.22
N PHE A 259 -1.33 23.97 -4.69
CA PHE A 259 -2.10 23.87 -5.93
C PHE A 259 -1.20 23.98 -7.17
N TYR A 260 -1.57 23.24 -8.21
CA TYR A 260 -1.01 23.35 -9.54
C TYR A 260 -2.07 23.07 -10.61
N GLU A 261 -1.87 23.64 -11.78
CA GLU A 261 -2.72 23.41 -12.95
C GLU A 261 -1.84 22.91 -14.08
N GLU A 262 -2.16 21.73 -14.61
CA GLU A 262 -1.40 21.10 -15.68
C GLU A 262 -2.14 21.33 -17.01
N GLY A 263 -1.43 21.94 -17.97
CA GLY A 263 -2.01 22.39 -19.23
C GLY A 263 -2.55 21.24 -20.08
N MET A 264 -3.59 21.53 -20.89
CA MET A 264 -4.42 20.57 -21.63
C MET A 264 -3.66 19.54 -22.48
N PRO A 265 -3.64 18.25 -22.07
CA PRO A 265 -3.48 17.15 -23.00
C PRO A 265 -4.89 16.73 -23.46
N HIS A 266 -5.21 16.88 -24.75
CA HIS A 266 -6.46 16.41 -25.36
C HIS A 266 -7.78 17.16 -25.03
N GLY A 267 -7.70 18.40 -24.53
CA GLY A 267 -8.88 19.30 -24.43
C GLY A 267 -9.70 19.21 -23.14
N LEU A 268 -9.23 18.49 -22.13
CA LEU A 268 -9.72 18.57 -20.75
C LEU A 268 -8.60 19.17 -19.87
N ALA A 269 -8.95 20.14 -19.02
CA ALA A 269 -8.01 20.70 -18.06
C ALA A 269 -7.82 19.71 -16.90
N VAL A 270 -6.57 19.52 -16.46
CA VAL A 270 -6.25 18.75 -15.26
C VAL A 270 -5.74 19.73 -14.23
N SER A 271 -6.45 19.84 -13.10
CA SER A 271 -5.99 20.61 -11.96
C SER A 271 -5.74 19.68 -10.79
N GLY A 272 -4.78 20.04 -9.93
CA GLY A 272 -4.42 19.21 -8.81
C GLY A 272 -3.85 19.99 -7.63
N THR A 273 -3.89 19.36 -6.45
CA THR A 273 -3.32 19.89 -5.22
C THR A 273 -2.47 18.83 -4.54
N LYS A 274 -1.25 19.21 -4.12
CA LYS A 274 -0.33 18.34 -3.38
C LYS A 274 -0.42 18.65 -1.89
N PHE A 275 -0.57 17.61 -1.08
CA PHE A 275 -0.50 17.67 0.37
C PHE A 275 0.81 17.06 0.85
N ASN A 276 1.60 17.83 1.57
CA ASN A 276 2.95 17.48 1.97
C ASN A 276 3.06 17.35 3.49
N ILE A 277 3.49 16.17 3.94
CA ILE A 277 3.82 15.84 5.34
C ILE A 277 5.33 15.68 5.44
N SER A 278 6.00 16.62 6.11
CA SER A 278 7.47 16.63 6.26
C SER A 278 8.01 15.39 6.99
N LYS A 279 7.36 14.99 8.09
CA LYS A 279 7.70 13.81 8.89
C LYS A 279 6.43 13.21 9.48
N VAL A 280 6.10 12.00 9.05
CA VAL A 280 4.90 11.28 9.48
C VAL A 280 5.00 10.92 10.97
N LYS A 281 3.97 11.27 11.74
CA LYS A 281 3.85 11.03 13.19
C LYS A 281 2.79 9.95 13.45
N VAL A 282 2.78 9.42 14.68
CA VAL A 282 1.79 8.41 15.11
C VAL A 282 0.35 8.91 14.95
N LYS A 283 0.11 10.22 15.19
CA LYS A 283 -1.23 10.81 15.07
C LYS A 283 -1.76 10.78 13.63
N ASP A 284 -0.88 10.80 12.62
CA ASP A 284 -1.26 10.97 11.21
C ASP A 284 -1.97 9.72 10.68
N TYR A 285 -1.70 8.55 11.25
CA TYR A 285 -2.39 7.28 10.93
C TYR A 285 -3.84 7.22 11.45
N ALA A 286 -4.23 8.11 12.36
CA ALA A 286 -5.58 8.15 12.91
C ALA A 286 -6.56 8.91 12.01
N TYR A 287 -6.05 9.79 11.14
CA TYR A 287 -6.87 10.70 10.35
C TYR A 287 -7.06 10.22 8.91
N LYS A 288 -8.16 10.66 8.31
CA LYS A 288 -8.37 10.62 6.86
C LYS A 288 -8.09 12.02 6.33
N PHE A 289 -7.34 12.08 5.24
CA PHE A 289 -7.04 13.30 4.52
C PHE A 289 -8.05 13.41 3.38
N PHE A 290 -8.93 14.40 3.43
CA PHE A 290 -10.01 14.55 2.46
C PHE A 290 -9.63 15.61 1.43
N CYS A 291 -9.74 15.25 0.15
CA CYS A 291 -9.67 16.20 -0.95
C CYS A 291 -11.08 16.51 -1.45
N HIS A 292 -11.36 17.78 -1.62
CA HIS A 292 -12.67 18.32 -1.98
C HIS A 292 -12.59 19.10 -3.27
N VAL A 293 -13.67 19.08 -4.05
CA VAL A 293 -13.88 19.99 -5.17
C VAL A 293 -15.31 20.53 -5.14
N MET A 294 -15.45 21.84 -5.34
CA MET A 294 -16.74 22.51 -5.42
C MET A 294 -17.22 22.53 -6.87
N TYR A 295 -18.36 21.90 -7.14
CA TYR A 295 -19.02 21.91 -8.46
C TYR A 295 -20.44 22.46 -8.33
N GLY A 296 -20.61 23.74 -8.69
CA GLY A 296 -21.86 24.46 -8.46
C GLY A 296 -22.13 24.58 -6.96
N SER A 297 -23.25 24.04 -6.49
CA SER A 297 -23.59 23.94 -5.06
C SER A 297 -23.23 22.61 -4.42
N GLN A 298 -22.66 21.67 -5.19
CA GLN A 298 -22.30 20.34 -4.70
C GLN A 298 -20.81 20.28 -4.35
N GLN A 299 -20.52 19.68 -3.22
CA GLN A 299 -19.17 19.33 -2.81
C GLN A 299 -18.94 17.84 -3.10
N ILE A 300 -17.91 17.52 -3.87
CA ILE A 300 -17.52 16.13 -4.17
C ILE A 300 -16.21 15.86 -3.43
N THR A 301 -16.15 14.73 -2.74
CA THR A 301 -15.10 14.46 -1.75
C THR A 301 -14.50 13.07 -1.96
N VAL A 302 -13.18 12.97 -1.88
CA VAL A 302 -12.43 11.70 -1.83
C VAL A 302 -11.42 11.74 -0.70
N TYR A 303 -10.94 10.60 -0.23
CA TYR A 303 -9.97 10.56 0.86
C TYR A 303 -8.75 9.67 0.59
N ILE A 304 -7.69 9.97 1.33
CA ILE A 304 -6.53 9.10 1.52
C ILE A 304 -6.40 8.80 3.01
N LYS A 305 -6.10 7.53 3.33
CA LYS A 305 -5.78 7.10 4.69
C LYS A 305 -4.36 6.55 4.73
N LEU A 306 -3.60 6.88 5.78
CA LEU A 306 -2.26 6.34 5.99
C LEU A 306 -2.35 5.07 6.84
N GLU A 307 -1.65 4.02 6.43
CA GLU A 307 -1.49 2.80 7.23
C GLU A 307 0.00 2.47 7.43
N ARG A 308 0.28 1.76 8.54
CA ARG A 308 1.64 1.31 8.81
C ARG A 308 1.96 0.09 7.92
N PRO A 309 3.13 0.06 7.28
CA PRO A 309 3.53 -1.11 6.50
C PRO A 309 3.60 -2.33 7.41
N ALA A 310 3.14 -3.47 6.89
CA ALA A 310 3.15 -4.71 7.63
C ALA A 310 4.59 -5.10 8.02
N PRO A 311 4.84 -5.51 9.28
CA PRO A 311 6.18 -5.92 9.69
C PRO A 311 6.63 -7.12 8.88
N SER A 312 7.83 -7.03 8.28
CA SER A 312 8.38 -8.11 7.46
C SER A 312 8.64 -9.37 8.30
N ILE A 313 7.81 -10.40 8.09
CA ILE A 313 7.90 -11.72 8.74
C ILE A 313 9.13 -12.51 8.23
N GLN A 314 9.75 -12.06 7.15
CA GLN A 314 10.87 -12.73 6.48
C GLN A 314 12.09 -12.91 7.41
N GLY A 315 12.38 -11.92 8.27
CA GLY A 315 13.47 -12.02 9.25
C GLY A 315 13.27 -13.12 10.29
N TYR A 316 12.02 -13.28 10.78
CA TYR A 316 11.68 -14.31 11.76
C TYR A 316 11.70 -15.72 11.16
N LEU A 317 11.28 -15.88 9.90
CA LEU A 317 11.33 -17.16 9.18
C LEU A 317 12.77 -17.63 8.95
N ILE A 318 13.66 -16.71 8.54
CA ILE A 318 15.09 -17.01 8.34
C ILE A 318 15.77 -17.34 9.68
N GLY A 319 15.53 -16.52 10.71
CA GLY A 319 16.10 -16.74 12.04
C GLY A 319 15.62 -18.05 12.70
N GLY A 320 14.33 -18.35 12.59
CA GLY A 320 13.74 -19.60 13.10
C GLY A 320 14.30 -20.84 12.40
N GLY A 321 14.45 -20.80 11.07
CA GLY A 321 15.04 -21.88 10.29
C GLY A 321 16.49 -22.17 10.69
N ILE A 322 17.31 -21.13 10.83
CA ILE A 322 18.72 -21.26 11.23
C ILE A 322 18.83 -21.85 12.65
N SER A 323 18.01 -21.36 13.60
CA SER A 323 18.03 -21.86 14.98
C SER A 323 17.67 -23.34 15.07
N LEU A 324 16.67 -23.81 14.30
CA LEU A 324 16.27 -25.23 14.28
C LEU A 324 17.39 -26.13 13.74
N VAL A 325 18.08 -25.68 12.69
CA VAL A 325 19.22 -26.42 12.12
C VAL A 325 20.36 -26.52 13.14
N PHE A 326 20.71 -25.44 13.83
CA PHE A 326 21.73 -25.48 14.89
C PHE A 326 21.35 -26.42 16.03
N LEU A 327 20.09 -26.43 16.44
CA LEU A 327 19.58 -27.34 17.48
C LEU A 327 19.67 -28.81 17.05
N ALA A 328 19.35 -29.13 15.79
CA ALA A 328 19.49 -30.46 15.23
C ALA A 328 20.96 -30.91 15.17
N PHE A 329 21.88 -30.04 14.73
CA PHE A 329 23.31 -30.33 14.75
C PHE A 329 23.86 -30.53 16.16
N PHE A 330 23.47 -29.68 17.11
CA PHE A 330 23.90 -29.77 18.49
C PHE A 330 23.43 -31.08 19.14
N THR A 331 22.17 -31.47 18.95
CA THR A 331 21.63 -32.73 19.47
C THR A 331 22.32 -33.95 18.86
N LEU A 332 22.58 -33.96 17.55
CA LEU A 332 23.36 -35.01 16.88
C LEU A 332 24.79 -35.09 17.41
N PHE A 333 25.42 -33.93 17.66
CA PHE A 333 26.78 -33.85 18.19
C PHE A 333 26.86 -34.40 19.62
N VAL A 334 25.95 -33.97 20.50
CA VAL A 334 25.83 -34.50 21.88
C VAL A 334 25.58 -36.01 21.85
N TYR A 335 24.66 -36.48 21.01
CA TYR A 335 24.40 -37.92 20.85
C TYR A 335 25.67 -38.68 20.44
N LYS A 336 26.46 -38.17 19.51
CA LYS A 336 27.70 -38.83 19.07
C LYS A 336 28.76 -38.91 20.16
N ILE A 337 28.93 -37.87 20.98
CA ILE A 337 29.90 -37.86 22.08
C ILE A 337 29.49 -38.82 23.19
N PHE A 338 28.22 -38.76 23.61
CA PHE A 338 27.73 -39.49 24.78
C PHE A 338 27.04 -40.81 24.44
N LYS A 339 27.10 -41.28 23.19
CA LYS A 339 26.42 -42.51 22.72
C LYS A 339 26.63 -43.69 23.67
N VAL A 340 27.87 -43.92 24.11
CA VAL A 340 28.23 -45.04 25.00
C VAL A 340 27.60 -44.85 26.37
N ASP A 341 27.71 -43.65 26.94
CA ASP A 341 27.14 -43.32 28.25
C ASP A 341 25.60 -43.37 28.26
N ILE A 342 24.94 -42.86 27.20
CA ILE A 342 23.49 -42.90 27.04
C ILE A 342 22.99 -44.35 26.96
N VAL A 343 23.65 -45.20 26.18
CA VAL A 343 23.25 -46.62 26.05
C VAL A 343 23.49 -47.38 27.35
N LEU A 344 24.61 -47.16 28.03
CA LEU A 344 24.88 -47.79 29.34
C LEU A 344 23.89 -47.31 30.40
N TRP A 345 23.58 -46.01 30.43
CA TRP A 345 22.59 -45.43 31.33
C TRP A 345 21.18 -45.99 31.07
N TYR A 346 20.77 -46.09 29.80
CA TYR A 346 19.48 -46.70 29.42
C TYR A 346 19.41 -48.18 29.83
N ARG A 347 20.49 -48.95 29.63
CA ARG A 347 20.55 -50.37 30.06
C ARG A 347 20.44 -50.51 31.59
N ASN A 348 21.08 -49.63 32.34
CA ASN A 348 21.02 -49.68 33.81
C ASN A 348 19.69 -49.15 34.37
N SER A 349 19.10 -48.13 33.75
CA SER A 349 17.94 -47.42 34.31
C SER A 349 16.59 -47.94 33.80
N CYS A 350 16.50 -48.38 32.54
CA CYS A 350 15.22 -48.73 31.91
C CYS A 350 15.01 -50.24 31.71
N TYR A 351 16.07 -51.03 31.57
CA TYR A 351 15.96 -52.48 31.39
C TYR A 351 15.35 -53.25 32.58
N PRO A 352 15.52 -52.82 33.85
CA PRO A 352 14.83 -53.43 34.99
C PRO A 352 13.30 -53.32 34.93
N PHE A 353 12.77 -52.35 34.18
CA PHE A 353 11.32 -52.08 34.08
C PHE A 353 10.64 -52.74 32.88
N LEU A 354 11.40 -53.19 31.87
CA LEU A 354 10.85 -53.64 30.57
C LEU A 354 11.21 -55.10 30.18
N GLY A 355 12.16 -55.74 30.85
CA GLY A 355 12.59 -57.10 30.51
C GLY A 355 11.77 -58.19 31.20
N LYS A 356 10.91 -58.90 30.45
CA LYS A 356 10.42 -60.23 30.87
C LYS A 356 11.63 -61.17 31.02
N GLU A 357 11.75 -61.83 32.17
CA GLU A 357 12.78 -62.83 32.44
C GLU A 357 12.61 -64.04 31.53
N VAL A 358 13.36 -64.07 30.43
CA VAL A 358 13.64 -65.32 29.72
C VAL A 358 14.96 -65.84 30.28
N SER A 359 14.87 -66.90 31.08
CA SER A 359 16.04 -67.70 31.47
C SER A 359 16.59 -68.32 30.20
N ASP A 360 17.77 -67.85 29.76
CA ASP A 360 18.43 -68.28 28.53
C ASP A 360 19.24 -69.57 28.73
N GLY A 361 19.14 -70.22 29.91
CA GLY A 361 19.89 -71.44 30.26
C GLY A 361 21.41 -71.26 30.34
N LYS A 362 21.92 -70.03 30.11
CA LYS A 362 23.34 -69.70 30.13
C LYS A 362 23.80 -69.31 31.53
N ILE A 363 24.90 -69.93 31.96
CA ILE A 363 25.44 -69.83 33.32
C ILE A 363 26.44 -68.68 33.42
N TYR A 364 27.21 -68.43 32.36
CA TYR A 364 28.28 -67.44 32.34
C TYR A 364 27.92 -66.24 31.45
N ASP A 365 28.30 -65.04 31.90
CA ASP A 365 28.17 -63.82 31.12
C ASP A 365 29.24 -63.70 30.04
N ALA A 366 30.46 -64.16 30.34
CA ALA A 366 31.49 -64.30 29.33
C ALA A 366 32.49 -65.43 29.63
N TYR A 367 32.93 -66.11 28.57
CA TYR A 367 34.08 -67.00 28.57
C TYR A 367 35.35 -66.20 28.22
N VAL A 368 36.41 -66.34 29.01
CA VAL A 368 37.66 -65.58 28.82
C VAL A 368 38.76 -66.49 28.28
N LEU A 369 39.26 -66.14 27.10
CA LEU A 369 40.41 -66.77 26.46
C LEU A 369 41.60 -65.80 26.50
N TYR A 370 42.72 -66.25 27.06
CA TYR A 370 43.95 -65.48 27.15
C TYR A 370 45.18 -66.39 26.97
N PRO A 371 46.32 -65.86 26.52
CA PRO A 371 47.53 -66.66 26.36
C PRO A 371 48.14 -67.03 27.71
N LYS A 372 48.31 -68.33 27.95
CA LYS A 372 48.99 -68.89 29.13
C LYS A 372 50.42 -69.25 28.73
N ASN A 373 51.42 -68.46 29.14
CA ASN A 373 52.81 -68.74 28.78
C ASN A 373 53.60 -69.35 29.96
N ARG A 374 54.39 -70.39 29.69
CA ARG A 374 55.24 -71.08 30.67
C ARG A 374 56.69 -70.60 30.71
N MET A 375 57.13 -69.73 29.80
CA MET A 375 58.50 -69.21 29.83
C MET A 375 58.57 -67.74 29.39
N SER A 376 58.96 -66.89 30.34
CA SER A 376 59.56 -65.55 30.20
C SER A 376 59.03 -64.65 29.06
N CYS A 377 57.91 -63.97 29.27
CA CYS A 377 57.68 -62.59 28.83
C CYS A 377 56.60 -61.95 29.73
N LEU A 378 56.75 -60.65 30.01
CA LEU A 378 56.15 -59.85 31.09
C LEU A 378 54.78 -60.34 31.61
N TYR A 379 54.67 -60.42 32.96
CA TYR A 379 53.51 -60.65 33.85
C TYR A 379 52.14 -60.01 33.49
N SER A 380 52.03 -59.32 32.37
CA SER A 380 50.90 -58.49 31.93
C SER A 380 49.61 -59.25 31.59
N SER A 381 49.65 -60.38 30.84
CA SER A 381 48.42 -61.06 30.38
C SER A 381 47.74 -61.88 31.48
N ASP A 382 48.51 -62.61 32.29
CA ASP A 382 47.99 -63.38 33.43
C ASP A 382 47.44 -62.44 34.50
N ILE A 383 48.16 -61.36 34.84
CA ILE A 383 47.66 -60.34 35.77
C ILE A 383 46.40 -59.68 35.22
N PHE A 384 46.36 -59.37 33.92
CA PHE A 384 45.17 -58.76 33.32
C PHE A 384 43.97 -59.71 33.39
N ALA A 385 44.11 -60.96 32.95
CA ALA A 385 43.01 -61.92 32.86
C ALA A 385 42.58 -62.47 34.23
N LEU A 386 43.51 -62.75 35.14
CA LEU A 386 43.21 -63.40 36.43
C LEU A 386 42.99 -62.42 37.58
N LYS A 387 43.50 -61.18 37.49
CA LYS A 387 43.38 -60.19 38.58
C LYS A 387 42.55 -58.99 38.17
N ILE A 388 42.91 -58.30 37.09
CA ILE A 388 42.25 -57.03 36.70
C ILE A 388 40.84 -57.29 36.18
N LEU A 389 40.68 -58.26 35.28
CA LEU A 389 39.41 -58.52 34.62
C LEU A 389 38.32 -59.00 35.62
N PRO A 390 38.60 -59.93 36.55
CA PRO A 390 37.75 -60.21 37.71
C PRO A 390 37.44 -59.01 38.60
N GLU A 391 38.45 -58.23 38.98
CA GLU A 391 38.28 -57.08 39.88
C GLU A 391 37.30 -56.05 39.32
N VAL A 392 37.30 -55.82 38.00
CA VAL A 392 36.37 -54.87 37.38
C VAL A 392 35.04 -55.53 36.99
N LEU A 393 35.07 -56.65 36.26
CA LEU A 393 33.84 -57.23 35.71
C LEU A 393 33.05 -58.06 36.74
N GLU A 394 33.70 -58.85 37.60
CA GLU A 394 33.02 -59.65 38.62
C GLU A 394 32.71 -58.81 39.86
N ARG A 395 33.71 -58.14 40.44
CA ARG A 395 33.54 -57.44 41.73
C ARG A 395 32.83 -56.09 41.60
N GLN A 396 33.23 -55.22 40.66
CA GLN A 396 32.59 -53.90 40.49
C GLN A 396 31.31 -53.97 39.63
N CYS A 397 31.26 -54.85 38.63
CA CYS A 397 30.14 -54.91 37.69
C CYS A 397 29.19 -56.11 37.90
N GLY A 398 29.55 -57.11 38.71
CA GLY A 398 28.69 -58.24 39.05
C GLY A 398 28.45 -59.26 37.92
N TYR A 399 29.36 -59.36 36.95
CA TYR A 399 29.30 -60.38 35.90
C TYR A 399 29.87 -61.71 36.38
N ASN A 400 29.36 -62.81 35.84
CA ASN A 400 29.92 -64.14 36.07
C ASN A 400 30.81 -64.56 34.90
N LEU A 401 32.13 -64.59 35.11
CA LEU A 401 33.08 -64.98 34.07
C LEU A 401 33.50 -66.44 34.27
N PHE A 402 33.75 -67.15 33.17
CA PHE A 402 34.48 -68.40 33.18
C PHE A 402 35.88 -68.15 32.63
N ILE A 403 36.90 -68.31 33.47
CA ILE A 403 38.30 -68.07 33.11
C ILE A 403 39.04 -69.40 33.07
N PHE A 404 39.44 -69.79 31.86
CA PHE A 404 40.18 -71.02 31.62
C PHE A 404 41.54 -70.98 32.34
N GLY A 405 41.82 -71.93 33.23
CA GLY A 405 43.01 -71.97 34.08
C GLY A 405 42.76 -71.58 35.55
N ARG A 406 41.62 -70.94 35.87
CA ARG A 406 41.16 -70.62 37.23
C ARG A 406 39.97 -71.51 37.62
N ASP A 407 39.03 -71.69 36.70
CA ASP A 407 37.71 -72.27 36.95
C ASP A 407 37.55 -73.70 36.38
N ASP A 408 38.61 -74.27 35.78
CA ASP A 408 38.65 -75.64 35.25
C ASP A 408 39.08 -76.68 36.30
N LEU A 409 38.49 -77.88 36.22
CA LEU A 409 38.83 -79.00 37.10
C LEU A 409 40.05 -79.78 36.55
N PRO A 410 41.04 -80.13 37.40
CA PRO A 410 42.23 -80.86 36.94
C PRO A 410 41.87 -82.30 36.52
N GLY A 411 42.13 -82.64 35.24
CA GLY A 411 41.99 -84.01 34.71
C GLY A 411 40.92 -84.22 33.62
N GLU A 412 40.15 -83.18 33.25
CA GLU A 412 39.13 -83.27 32.19
C GLU A 412 39.68 -83.01 30.77
N ALA A 413 39.02 -83.61 29.76
CA ALA A 413 39.38 -83.42 28.36
C ALA A 413 39.05 -81.98 27.89
N VAL A 414 40.10 -81.24 27.50
CA VAL A 414 40.07 -79.78 27.27
C VAL A 414 39.07 -79.33 26.18
N ILE A 415 38.82 -80.16 25.16
CA ILE A 415 38.03 -79.78 23.97
C ILE A 415 36.52 -79.79 24.25
N SER A 416 35.99 -80.84 24.89
CA SER A 416 34.55 -80.96 25.18
C SER A 416 34.12 -79.94 26.23
N VAL A 417 34.98 -79.66 27.20
CA VAL A 417 34.71 -78.66 28.25
C VAL A 417 34.75 -77.24 27.66
N ALA A 418 35.68 -76.92 26.77
CA ALA A 418 35.73 -75.60 26.14
C ALA A 418 34.48 -75.32 25.28
N ASP A 419 34.06 -76.26 24.41
CA ASP A 419 32.86 -76.07 23.59
C ASP A 419 31.59 -75.94 24.45
N GLU A 420 31.44 -76.78 25.47
CA GLU A 420 30.29 -76.73 26.39
C GLU A 420 30.24 -75.42 27.19
N LYS A 421 31.37 -74.99 27.77
CA LYS A 421 31.45 -73.76 28.57
C LYS A 421 31.31 -72.50 27.71
N ILE A 422 31.76 -72.53 26.45
CA ILE A 422 31.51 -71.43 25.50
C ILE A 422 30.02 -71.36 25.15
N ARG A 423 29.33 -72.48 24.91
CA ARG A 423 27.87 -72.50 24.70
C ARG A 423 27.08 -72.01 25.92
N GLN A 424 27.56 -72.32 27.12
CA GLN A 424 27.01 -71.82 28.39
C GLN A 424 27.28 -70.31 28.62
N SER A 425 28.06 -69.66 27.75
CA SER A 425 28.44 -68.25 27.86
C SER A 425 27.68 -67.32 26.91
N ARG A 426 27.39 -66.08 27.35
CA ARG A 426 26.71 -65.06 26.53
C ARG A 426 27.65 -64.27 25.62
N ARG A 427 28.93 -64.18 25.99
CA ARG A 427 30.01 -63.52 25.24
C ARG A 427 31.28 -64.35 25.33
N VAL A 428 32.20 -64.07 24.40
CA VAL A 428 33.58 -64.59 24.47
C VAL A 428 34.52 -63.39 24.48
N ILE A 429 35.40 -63.30 25.48
CA ILE A 429 36.45 -62.30 25.58
C ILE A 429 37.76 -62.96 25.15
N VAL A 430 38.45 -62.38 24.18
CA VAL A 430 39.75 -62.86 23.70
C VAL A 430 40.78 -61.77 23.95
N VAL A 431 41.78 -62.06 24.77
CA VAL A 431 42.88 -61.15 25.11
C VAL A 431 44.06 -61.40 24.18
N LEU A 432 44.53 -60.34 23.50
CA LEU A 432 45.61 -60.37 22.52
C LEU A 432 46.85 -59.62 23.02
N VAL A 433 48.02 -60.20 22.73
CA VAL A 433 49.36 -59.70 23.07
C VAL A 433 50.20 -59.64 21.78
N PRO A 434 51.09 -58.66 21.58
CA PRO A 434 51.78 -58.44 20.30
C PRO A 434 52.94 -59.40 19.96
N GLU A 435 53.35 -60.32 20.84
CA GLU A 435 54.51 -61.19 20.56
C GLU A 435 54.20 -62.44 19.72
N PRO A 436 55.15 -62.90 18.89
CA PRO A 436 54.98 -64.07 18.02
C PRO A 436 54.87 -65.41 18.77
N SER A 437 55.16 -65.44 20.07
CA SER A 437 54.92 -66.59 20.96
C SER A 437 53.42 -66.90 21.18
N PHE A 438 52.53 -65.97 20.81
CA PHE A 438 51.09 -66.26 20.71
C PHE A 438 50.80 -67.29 19.62
N TYR A 439 51.58 -67.29 18.53
CA TYR A 439 51.33 -68.16 17.37
C TYR A 439 51.73 -69.61 17.64
N SER A 440 52.77 -69.86 18.44
CA SER A 440 53.13 -71.23 18.83
C SER A 440 52.09 -71.89 19.74
N ILE A 441 51.36 -71.14 20.56
CA ILE A 441 50.26 -71.70 21.39
C ILE A 441 48.98 -71.96 20.58
N LEU A 442 48.79 -71.23 19.48
CA LEU A 442 47.68 -71.45 18.57
C LEU A 442 48.00 -72.50 17.48
N GLU A 443 49.28 -72.69 17.13
CA GLU A 443 49.76 -73.75 16.24
C GLU A 443 49.97 -75.08 16.96
N ASP A 444 50.36 -75.10 18.24
CA ASP A 444 50.58 -76.34 19.02
C ASP A 444 49.29 -76.98 19.56
N ALA A 445 48.15 -76.64 18.95
CA ALA A 445 46.92 -77.40 19.07
C ALA A 445 45.99 -77.08 17.89
N SER A 446 46.10 -77.87 16.82
CA SER A 446 45.03 -78.04 15.82
C SER A 446 43.64 -78.24 16.47
N GLU A 447 43.62 -78.70 17.73
CA GLU A 447 42.45 -78.92 18.59
C GLU A 447 41.82 -77.63 19.20
N LYS A 448 42.59 -76.55 19.43
CA LYS A 448 42.09 -75.29 20.06
C LYS A 448 41.47 -74.33 19.03
N GLN A 449 41.94 -74.40 17.77
CA GLN A 449 41.42 -73.59 16.66
C GLN A 449 40.00 -73.98 16.27
N LEU A 450 39.65 -75.27 16.34
CA LEU A 450 38.34 -75.78 15.92
C LEU A 450 37.20 -75.38 16.88
N ALA A 451 37.43 -75.41 18.20
CA ALA A 451 36.44 -75.01 19.22
C ALA A 451 36.18 -73.49 19.19
N VAL A 452 37.23 -72.68 19.08
CA VAL A 452 37.09 -71.22 18.92
C VAL A 452 36.44 -70.91 17.58
N TYR A 453 36.85 -71.52 16.46
CA TYR A 453 36.23 -71.28 15.16
C TYR A 453 34.76 -71.71 15.08
N ASN A 454 34.40 -72.88 15.60
CA ASN A 454 33.01 -73.39 15.57
C ASN A 454 32.08 -72.54 16.45
N ALA A 455 32.51 -72.16 17.66
CA ALA A 455 31.73 -71.29 18.54
C ALA A 455 31.51 -69.87 17.97
N LEU A 456 32.44 -69.41 17.14
CA LEU A 456 32.40 -68.09 16.51
C LEU A 456 31.56 -68.03 15.22
N THR A 457 31.39 -69.16 14.55
CA THR A 457 30.74 -69.25 13.23
C THR A 457 29.31 -69.77 13.28
N HIS A 458 28.95 -70.65 14.24
CA HIS A 458 27.66 -71.34 14.23
C HIS A 458 26.58 -70.79 15.20
N ASP A 459 26.94 -70.14 16.32
CA ASP A 459 25.97 -69.84 17.42
C ASP A 459 25.68 -68.35 17.68
N GLY A 460 26.14 -67.43 16.81
CA GLY A 460 25.80 -65.99 16.93
C GLY A 460 26.33 -65.29 18.20
N ILE A 461 27.26 -65.93 18.93
CA ILE A 461 27.88 -65.37 20.14
C ILE A 461 28.79 -64.19 19.76
N LYS A 462 28.59 -63.03 20.39
CA LYS A 462 29.42 -61.84 20.14
C LYS A 462 30.75 -61.95 20.88
N VAL A 463 31.82 -61.62 20.16
CA VAL A 463 33.20 -61.63 20.66
C VAL A 463 33.66 -60.24 21.03
N ILE A 464 34.42 -60.17 22.12
CA ILE A 464 35.09 -58.96 22.58
C ILE A 464 36.60 -59.20 22.46
N LEU A 465 37.23 -58.58 21.46
CA LEU A 465 38.68 -58.58 21.31
C LEU A 465 39.29 -57.48 22.18
N ILE A 466 40.20 -57.84 23.08
CA ILE A 466 40.96 -56.90 23.91
C ILE A 466 42.43 -56.97 23.53
N GLU A 467 43.00 -55.84 23.13
CA GLU A 467 44.44 -55.71 22.80
C GLU A 467 45.17 -55.10 23.99
N LEU A 468 46.10 -55.82 24.61
CA LEU A 468 46.89 -55.28 25.73
C LEU A 468 47.89 -54.22 25.27
N GLU A 469 48.39 -54.35 24.05
CA GLU A 469 49.30 -53.40 23.40
C GLU A 469 48.96 -53.22 21.92
N LYS A 470 49.56 -52.21 21.26
CA LYS A 470 49.27 -51.92 19.85
C LYS A 470 49.92 -52.98 18.95
N ILE A 471 49.11 -53.86 18.37
CA ILE A 471 49.54 -54.78 17.32
C ILE A 471 49.67 -53.99 16.01
N GLN A 472 50.88 -53.93 15.44
CA GLN A 472 51.15 -53.15 14.22
C GLN A 472 50.78 -53.90 12.94
N ASP A 473 50.98 -55.22 12.90
CA ASP A 473 50.65 -56.05 11.75
C ASP A 473 49.79 -57.25 12.15
N TYR A 474 48.69 -57.46 11.43
CA TYR A 474 47.79 -58.60 11.61
C TYR A 474 48.03 -59.67 10.56
N ALA A 475 48.97 -59.50 9.63
CA ALA A 475 49.23 -60.43 8.54
C ALA A 475 49.52 -61.85 9.04
N SER A 476 50.25 -61.98 10.15
CA SER A 476 50.56 -63.25 10.82
C SER A 476 49.39 -63.84 11.64
N MET A 477 48.26 -63.13 11.75
CA MET A 477 47.15 -63.56 12.60
C MET A 477 46.18 -64.52 11.87
N PRO A 478 45.56 -65.48 12.58
CA PRO A 478 44.57 -66.38 11.98
C PRO A 478 43.41 -65.63 11.34
N GLU A 479 42.83 -66.22 10.28
CA GLU A 479 41.72 -65.63 9.54
C GLU A 479 40.50 -65.35 10.43
N SER A 480 40.25 -66.20 11.43
CA SER A 480 39.16 -66.01 12.40
C SER A 480 39.30 -64.71 13.20
N ILE A 481 40.50 -64.37 13.68
CA ILE A 481 40.74 -63.14 14.44
C ILE A 481 40.72 -61.92 13.51
N LYS A 482 41.26 -62.04 12.29
CA LYS A 482 41.15 -60.99 11.27
C LYS A 482 39.68 -60.67 10.96
N TYR A 483 38.85 -61.69 10.77
CA TYR A 483 37.42 -61.57 10.53
C TYR A 483 36.70 -60.91 11.71
N ILE A 484 36.94 -61.35 12.95
CA ILE A 484 36.32 -60.76 14.15
C ILE A 484 36.74 -59.29 14.30
N LYS A 485 38.02 -58.97 14.08
CA LYS A 485 38.51 -57.59 14.15
C LYS A 485 37.82 -56.69 13.12
N GLN A 486 37.61 -57.16 11.89
CA GLN A 486 36.89 -56.41 10.87
C GLN A 486 35.41 -56.21 11.24
N LYS A 487 34.76 -57.23 11.80
CA LYS A 487 33.32 -57.24 12.09
C LYS A 487 32.94 -56.51 13.38
N HIS A 488 33.72 -56.67 14.44
CA HIS A 488 33.39 -56.20 15.79
C HIS A 488 34.37 -55.15 16.32
N GLY A 489 35.48 -54.91 15.62
CA GLY A 489 36.56 -54.07 16.11
C GLY A 489 37.36 -54.73 17.24
N ALA A 490 38.34 -54.01 17.76
CA ALA A 490 39.12 -54.43 18.91
C ALA A 490 39.26 -53.28 19.92
N ILE A 491 39.21 -53.63 21.20
CA ILE A 491 39.27 -52.68 22.30
C ILE A 491 40.69 -52.67 22.84
N ARG A 492 41.39 -51.56 22.60
CA ARG A 492 42.76 -51.40 23.07
C ARG A 492 42.82 -50.97 24.53
N TRP A 493 43.52 -51.76 25.33
CA TRP A 493 43.94 -51.39 26.68
C TRP A 493 44.94 -50.23 26.62
N LYS A 494 44.69 -49.22 27.45
CA LYS A 494 45.53 -48.01 27.55
C LYS A 494 45.88 -47.67 28.99
N GLY A 495 45.73 -48.63 29.90
CA GLY A 495 45.97 -48.46 31.32
C GLY A 495 47.33 -49.00 31.74
N ASP A 496 47.91 -48.35 32.73
CA ASP A 496 49.00 -48.85 33.55
C ASP A 496 48.40 -49.80 34.59
N PHE A 497 49.08 -50.88 35.01
CA PHE A 497 48.58 -51.88 35.96
C PHE A 497 48.37 -51.34 37.41
N SER A 498 48.08 -50.04 37.57
CA SER A 498 47.85 -49.28 38.80
C SER A 498 46.37 -49.27 39.20
N GLU A 499 46.05 -48.94 40.47
CA GLU A 499 44.66 -48.98 41.00
C GLU A 499 43.68 -48.07 40.26
N ASN A 500 44.14 -46.94 39.70
CA ASN A 500 43.29 -45.99 38.97
C ASN A 500 42.79 -46.53 37.62
N SER A 501 43.47 -47.51 37.02
CA SER A 501 43.04 -48.14 35.76
C SER A 501 41.98 -49.25 35.99
N CYS A 502 41.76 -49.64 37.24
CA CYS A 502 40.80 -50.66 37.65
C CYS A 502 39.39 -50.11 37.92
N SER A 503 39.08 -48.84 37.63
CA SER A 503 37.70 -48.33 37.77
C SER A 503 36.84 -48.64 36.55
N ALA A 504 35.66 -49.24 36.78
CA ALA A 504 34.64 -49.49 35.75
C ALA A 504 34.18 -48.22 35.00
N SER A 505 34.41 -47.03 35.57
CA SER A 505 34.02 -45.74 34.99
C SER A 505 34.93 -45.24 33.86
N THR A 506 36.11 -45.84 33.67
CA THR A 506 37.08 -45.37 32.66
C THR A 506 36.61 -45.65 31.23
N ARG A 507 37.17 -44.90 30.27
CA ARG A 507 36.82 -45.02 28.83
C ARG A 507 37.02 -46.43 28.27
N PHE A 508 38.01 -47.18 28.77
CA PHE A 508 38.25 -48.56 28.35
C PHE A 508 37.13 -49.48 28.83
N TRP A 509 36.85 -49.49 30.14
CA TRP A 509 35.85 -50.37 30.72
C TRP A 509 34.44 -50.04 30.27
N LYS A 510 34.09 -48.75 30.08
CA LYS A 510 32.81 -48.37 29.45
C LYS A 510 32.63 -48.96 28.05
N LYS A 511 33.70 -49.05 27.25
CA LYS A 511 33.63 -49.74 25.95
C LYS A 511 33.48 -51.24 26.11
N VAL A 512 34.20 -51.89 27.02
CA VAL A 512 34.04 -53.32 27.30
C VAL A 512 32.60 -53.64 27.75
N LEU A 513 32.07 -52.85 28.70
CA LEU A 513 30.69 -52.96 29.21
C LEU A 513 29.63 -52.74 28.12
N TYR A 514 29.88 -51.85 27.15
CA TYR A 514 28.99 -51.63 26.01
C TYR A 514 28.80 -52.92 25.17
N HIS A 515 29.85 -53.74 25.06
CA HIS A 515 29.85 -55.02 24.33
C HIS A 515 29.44 -56.24 25.18
N MET A 516 29.54 -56.14 26.52
CA MET A 516 29.05 -57.14 27.48
C MET A 516 27.53 -57.33 27.39
N PRO A 517 26.98 -58.46 27.87
CA PRO A 517 25.53 -58.65 27.92
C PRO A 517 24.88 -57.66 28.90
N SER A 518 23.61 -57.34 28.66
CA SER A 518 22.80 -56.58 29.61
C SER A 518 22.67 -57.35 30.91
N ARG A 519 22.91 -56.69 32.04
CA ARG A 519 22.88 -57.29 33.39
C ARG A 519 21.53 -57.98 33.65
N LYS A 520 21.59 -59.18 34.23
CA LYS A 520 20.49 -59.78 34.99
C LYS A 520 20.80 -59.51 36.48
N ASN A 521 19.77 -59.13 37.23
CA ASN A 521 19.84 -58.58 38.60
C ASN A 521 21.03 -59.05 39.46
N ALA A 522 21.76 -58.10 40.04
CA ALA A 522 22.36 -58.28 41.35
C ALA A 522 21.88 -57.12 42.23
N SER A 523 21.37 -57.46 43.41
CA SER A 523 20.80 -56.54 44.40
C SER A 523 21.78 -55.42 44.77
N PRO A 524 21.32 -54.19 45.00
CA PRO A 524 22.19 -53.09 45.40
C PRO A 524 22.54 -53.25 46.88
N SER A 525 23.71 -53.80 47.17
CA SER A 525 24.31 -53.72 48.50
C SER A 525 24.87 -52.32 48.72
N GLY A 526 24.17 -51.52 49.55
CA GLY A 526 24.74 -50.47 50.40
C GLY A 526 25.46 -49.32 49.71
N LEU A 527 24.72 -48.34 49.18
CA LEU A 527 25.26 -47.00 48.96
C LEU A 527 25.37 -46.30 50.34
N HIS A 528 26.52 -46.42 51.00
CA HIS A 528 26.87 -45.53 52.11
C HIS A 528 27.14 -44.13 51.53
N LEU A 529 26.15 -43.25 51.67
CA LEU A 529 26.30 -41.80 51.59
C LEU A 529 26.85 -41.29 52.93
N LEU A 530 28.02 -40.66 52.91
CA LEU A 530 28.52 -39.76 53.95
C LEU A 530 29.55 -38.80 53.31
N PRO A 531 29.72 -37.59 53.83
CA PRO A 531 28.89 -36.40 53.64
C PRO A 531 29.40 -35.46 52.53
#